data_AF-A0A7N4NWR6-F1
#
_entry.id   AF-A0A7N4NWR6-F1
#
_cell.length_a   1.000
_cell.length_b   1.000
_cell.length_c   1.000
_cell.angle_alpha   90.00
_cell.angle_beta   90.00
_cell.angle_gamma   90.00
#
_symmetry.space_group_name_H-M   'P 1'
#
loop_
_entity.id
_entity.type
_entity.pdbx_description
1 polymer ?
#
loop_
_entity_poly.entity_id
_entity_poly.type
_entity_poly.pdbx_seq_one_letter_code
_entity_poly.pdbx_strand_id
1 'polypeptide(L)'
;MVPSCHDSSMSIRLLYWVAISLMGMGRIAARVTQIPRHLLTRKNQNVTLRCDPIPSHTALFWYHQTQGRELEFLFYLRNNEMVEEAKLLFLKGYSTKWPKQSFSSLKIHSLEPEDSALLFCASSL
;
A
#
# COMPACT_ATOMS: atom_id res chain seq x y z
N MET A 1 -67.85 15.45 -12.37
CA MET A 1 -66.75 14.98 -11.52
C MET A 1 -65.49 14.85 -12.39
N VAL A 2 -64.50 15.72 -12.22
CA VAL A 2 -63.18 15.57 -12.85
C VAL A 2 -62.29 14.85 -11.83
N PRO A 3 -61.58 13.77 -12.19
CA PRO A 3 -60.75 13.04 -11.24
C PRO A 3 -59.49 13.88 -10.94
N SER A 4 -59.25 14.15 -9.67
CA SER A 4 -57.98 14.72 -9.21
C SER A 4 -56.88 13.71 -9.49
N CYS A 5 -56.01 13.99 -10.45
CA CYS A 5 -54.78 13.25 -10.66
C CYS A 5 -53.91 13.39 -9.41
N HIS A 6 -53.82 12.32 -8.63
CA HIS A 6 -52.93 12.24 -7.49
C HIS A 6 -51.48 12.22 -8.00
N ASP A 7 -50.65 13.13 -7.48
CA ASP A 7 -49.31 13.42 -7.96
C ASP A 7 -48.30 12.33 -7.53
N SER A 8 -48.43 11.13 -8.12
CA SER A 8 -47.59 9.96 -7.83
C SER A 8 -46.14 10.14 -8.26
N SER A 9 -45.84 11.14 -9.09
CA SER A 9 -44.52 11.41 -9.68
C SER A 9 -43.55 12.05 -8.69
N MET A 10 -44.03 13.00 -7.88
CA MET A 10 -43.23 13.66 -6.84
C MET A 10 -42.76 12.68 -5.75
N SER A 11 -43.63 11.73 -5.37
CA SER A 11 -43.35 10.74 -4.34
C SER A 11 -42.26 9.75 -4.76
N ILE A 12 -42.27 9.29 -6.01
CA ILE A 12 -41.26 8.37 -6.55
C ILE A 12 -39.88 9.03 -6.59
N ARG A 13 -39.81 10.31 -6.99
CA ARG A 13 -38.55 11.06 -6.99
C ARG A 13 -37.98 11.20 -5.58
N LEU A 14 -38.83 11.52 -4.60
CA LEU A 14 -38.39 11.64 -3.21
C LEU A 14 -37.83 10.32 -2.66
N LEU A 15 -38.52 9.21 -2.91
CA LEU A 15 -38.07 7.88 -2.49
C LEU A 15 -36.74 7.49 -3.15
N TYR A 16 -36.54 7.86 -4.41
CA TYR A 16 -35.29 7.64 -5.14
C TYR A 16 -34.12 8.44 -4.54
N TRP A 17 -34.35 9.71 -4.19
CA TRP A 17 -33.36 10.56 -3.51
C TRP A 17 -32.99 10.04 -2.12
N VAL A 18 -33.98 9.57 -1.35
CA VAL A 18 -33.76 8.95 -0.04
C VAL A 18 -32.95 7.66 -0.19
N ALA A 19 -33.26 6.81 -1.18
CA ALA A 19 -32.52 5.59 -1.45
C ALA A 19 -31.06 5.85 -1.85
N ILE A 20 -30.79 6.86 -2.69
CA ILE A 20 -29.43 7.28 -3.07
C ILE A 20 -28.68 7.85 -1.87
N SER A 21 -29.34 8.62 -1.01
CA SER A 21 -28.71 9.20 0.19
C SER A 21 -28.36 8.12 1.24
N LEU A 22 -29.14 7.04 1.29
CA LEU A 22 -28.90 5.88 2.16
C LEU A 22 -27.82 4.93 1.61
N MET A 23 -27.51 4.98 0.31
CA MET A 23 -26.31 4.34 -0.25
C MET A 23 -25.08 5.14 0.17
N GLY A 24 -24.67 4.96 1.43
CA GLY A 24 -23.51 5.60 2.00
C GLY A 24 -22.27 5.43 1.11
N MET A 25 -21.49 6.50 0.96
CA MET A 25 -20.20 6.45 0.28
C MET A 25 -19.36 5.32 0.88
N GLY A 26 -19.11 4.29 0.09
CA GLY A 26 -18.14 3.26 0.45
C GLY A 26 -16.82 3.96 0.79
N ARG A 27 -16.35 3.82 2.04
CA ARG A 27 -15.03 4.30 2.42
C ARG A 27 -14.02 3.58 1.55
N ILE A 28 -13.33 4.30 0.67
CA ILE A 28 -12.13 3.78 0.03
C ILE A 28 -11.14 3.53 1.16
N ALA A 29 -10.98 2.28 1.57
CA ALA A 29 -9.99 1.92 2.56
C ALA A 29 -8.62 2.29 1.97
N ALA A 30 -7.96 3.27 2.60
CA ALA A 30 -6.59 3.58 2.23
C ALA A 30 -5.74 2.31 2.46
N ARG A 31 -4.89 1.98 1.49
CA ARG A 31 -4.07 0.77 1.53
C ARG A 31 -2.62 1.09 1.20
N VAL A 32 -1.73 0.24 1.69
CA VAL A 32 -0.34 0.21 1.23
C VAL A 32 -0.31 -0.40 -0.18
N THR A 33 0.45 0.20 -1.09
CA THR A 33 0.65 -0.31 -2.45
C THR A 33 2.12 -0.66 -2.65
N GLN A 34 2.39 -1.88 -3.12
CA GLN A 34 3.74 -2.34 -3.42
C GLN A 34 3.88 -2.71 -4.89
N ILE A 35 4.98 -2.27 -5.52
CA ILE A 35 5.24 -2.40 -6.95
C ILE A 35 6.70 -2.80 -7.17
N PRO A 36 6.98 -3.85 -7.96
CA PRO A 36 6.03 -4.83 -8.50
C PRO A 36 5.47 -5.75 -7.39
N ARG A 37 4.33 -6.40 -7.66
CA ARG A 37 3.74 -7.42 -6.77
C ARG A 37 4.42 -8.77 -6.89
N HIS A 38 4.83 -9.11 -8.10
CA HIS A 38 5.54 -10.33 -8.43
C HIS A 38 6.73 -9.95 -9.30
N LEU A 39 7.89 -10.52 -8.99
CA LEU A 39 9.12 -10.23 -9.68
C LEU A 39 9.84 -11.52 -9.97
N LEU A 40 10.03 -11.80 -11.26
CA LEU A 40 10.82 -12.92 -11.75
C LEU A 40 11.97 -12.32 -12.55
N THR A 41 13.20 -12.63 -12.16
CA THR A 41 14.40 -12.11 -12.80
C THR A 41 15.53 -13.13 -12.74
N ARG A 42 16.62 -12.86 -13.47
CA ARG A 42 17.80 -13.72 -13.49
C ARG A 42 18.75 -13.35 -12.34
N LYS A 43 19.61 -14.28 -11.96
CA LYS A 43 20.75 -14.05 -11.06
C LYS A 43 21.60 -12.85 -11.52
N ASN A 44 22.25 -12.17 -10.58
CA ASN A 44 23.11 -11.00 -10.75
C ASN A 44 22.40 -9.74 -11.28
N GLN A 45 21.06 -9.72 -11.27
CA GLN A 45 20.30 -8.53 -11.63
C GLN A 45 20.07 -7.65 -10.42
N ASN A 46 20.01 -6.33 -10.67
CA ASN A 46 19.60 -5.36 -9.68
C ASN A 46 18.10 -5.13 -9.81
N VAL A 47 17.39 -5.10 -8.69
CA VAL A 47 15.95 -4.84 -8.68
C VAL A 47 15.59 -3.75 -7.69
N THR A 48 14.52 -3.04 -7.98
CA THR A 48 13.99 -2.02 -7.10
C THR A 48 12.51 -2.30 -6.88
N LEU A 49 12.12 -2.48 -5.62
CA LEU A 49 10.73 -2.48 -5.19
C LEU A 49 10.36 -1.10 -4.69
N ARG A 50 9.11 -0.71 -4.89
CA ARG A 50 8.51 0.53 -4.43
C ARG A 50 7.37 0.21 -3.48
N CYS A 51 7.26 1.00 -2.41
CA CYS A 51 6.15 0.96 -1.48
C CYS A 51 5.54 2.36 -1.30
N ASP A 52 4.26 2.48 -1.59
CA ASP A 52 3.43 3.64 -1.31
C ASP A 52 2.61 3.35 -0.03
N PRO A 53 2.93 3.95 1.13
CA PRO A 53 2.16 3.80 2.36
C PRO A 53 0.83 4.57 2.31
N ILE A 54 0.02 4.33 3.34
CA ILE A 54 -1.25 5.04 3.52
C ILE A 54 -0.98 6.52 3.78
N PRO A 55 -1.68 7.45 3.09
CA PRO A 55 -1.61 8.87 3.42
C PRO A 55 -1.92 9.10 4.91
N SER A 56 -1.12 9.93 5.59
CA SER A 56 -1.07 10.18 7.05
C SER A 56 -0.17 9.27 7.90
N HIS A 57 0.23 8.10 7.40
CA HIS A 57 1.16 7.23 8.14
C HIS A 57 2.55 7.87 8.23
N THR A 58 3.15 7.87 9.42
CA THR A 58 4.48 8.47 9.69
C THR A 58 5.61 7.46 9.76
N ALA A 59 5.29 6.17 9.84
CA ALA A 59 6.24 5.06 9.85
C ALA A 59 5.99 4.09 8.69
N LEU A 60 7.07 3.55 8.12
CA LEU A 60 7.07 2.54 7.06
C LEU A 60 8.04 1.43 7.42
N PHE A 61 7.62 0.19 7.23
CA PHE A 61 8.35 -1.01 7.63
C PHE A 61 8.59 -1.90 6.43
N TRP A 62 9.78 -2.48 6.35
CA TRP A 62 10.11 -3.54 5.40
C TRP A 62 10.37 -4.85 6.14
N TYR A 63 9.80 -5.92 5.58
CA TYR A 63 9.98 -7.28 6.06
C TYR A 63 10.35 -8.18 4.89
N HIS A 64 11.05 -9.27 5.18
CA HIS A 64 11.19 -10.38 4.25
C HIS A 64 10.73 -11.67 4.90
N GLN A 65 10.31 -12.63 4.07
CA GLN A 65 9.90 -13.94 4.49
C GLN A 65 10.40 -14.95 3.47
N THR A 66 11.33 -15.81 3.89
CA THR A 66 11.67 -17.02 3.14
C THR A 66 10.51 -18.01 3.24
N GLN A 67 10.28 -18.79 2.18
CA GLN A 67 9.19 -19.76 2.16
C GLN A 67 9.26 -20.72 3.35
N GLY A 68 8.15 -20.82 4.10
CA GLY A 68 8.04 -21.67 5.29
C GLY A 68 8.72 -21.13 6.54
N ARG A 69 9.26 -19.90 6.52
CA ARG A 69 9.83 -19.22 7.69
C ARG A 69 8.92 -18.12 8.22
N GLU A 70 9.26 -17.64 9.41
CA GLU A 70 8.61 -16.49 10.02
C GLU A 70 8.90 -15.19 9.24
N LEU A 71 8.11 -14.15 9.53
CA LEU A 71 8.30 -12.83 8.96
C LEU A 71 9.48 -12.15 9.65
N GLU A 72 10.54 -11.87 8.91
CA GLU A 72 11.76 -11.25 9.43
C GLU A 72 11.76 -9.75 9.15
N PHE A 73 11.96 -8.96 10.20
CA PHE A 73 12.09 -7.51 10.10
C PHE A 73 13.41 -7.10 9.45
N LEU A 74 13.37 -6.14 8.51
CA LEU A 74 14.57 -5.60 7.85
C LEU A 74 14.97 -4.24 8.43
N PHE A 75 14.09 -3.26 8.31
CA PHE A 75 14.29 -1.89 8.78
C PHE A 75 12.97 -1.12 8.76
N TYR A 76 12.95 0.03 9.45
CA TYR A 76 11.85 0.98 9.38
C TYR A 76 12.34 2.40 9.15
N LEU A 77 11.48 3.17 8.50
CA LEU A 77 11.66 4.59 8.23
C LEU A 77 10.60 5.34 9.03
N ARG A 78 10.98 6.37 9.79
CA ARG A 78 10.05 7.26 10.48
C ARG A 78 10.35 8.69 10.11
N ASN A 79 9.35 9.44 9.67
CA ASN A 79 9.53 10.85 9.28
C ASN A 79 10.76 11.09 8.38
N ASN A 80 11.03 10.14 7.48
CA ASN A 80 12.10 10.22 6.47
C ASN A 80 13.51 9.94 7.00
N GLU A 81 13.61 9.51 8.25
CA GLU A 81 14.86 9.08 8.87
C GLU A 81 14.81 7.57 9.08
N MET A 82 15.89 6.90 8.68
CA MET A 82 16.10 5.48 8.96
C MET A 82 16.52 5.38 10.42
N VAL A 83 15.73 4.68 11.23
CA VAL A 83 15.94 4.68 12.68
C VAL A 83 16.62 3.38 13.15
N GLU A 84 16.46 2.26 12.42
CA GLU A 84 17.03 0.99 12.86
C GLU A 84 17.46 0.08 11.69
N GLU A 85 18.66 -0.48 11.83
CA GLU A 85 19.46 -1.07 10.77
C GLU A 85 19.70 -2.57 11.04
N ALA A 86 18.63 -3.36 11.16
CA ALA A 86 18.73 -4.73 11.67
C ALA A 86 19.46 -5.71 10.72
N LYS A 87 19.51 -5.44 9.40
CA LYS A 87 20.09 -6.38 8.42
C LYS A 87 20.56 -5.73 7.10
N LEU A 88 21.37 -4.68 7.17
CA LEU A 88 21.86 -3.97 5.96
C LEU A 88 22.84 -4.78 5.09
N LEU A 89 23.30 -5.95 5.54
CA LEU A 89 24.29 -6.76 4.81
C LEU A 89 23.76 -7.34 3.48
N PHE A 90 22.43 -7.42 3.30
CA PHE A 90 21.78 -7.82 2.04
C PHE A 90 21.43 -6.65 1.11
N LEU A 91 21.63 -5.41 1.57
CA LEU A 91 21.01 -4.21 1.02
C LEU A 91 22.05 -3.14 0.74
N LYS A 92 22.99 -3.42 -0.17
CA LYS A 92 23.90 -2.38 -0.67
C LYS A 92 23.07 -1.31 -1.42
N GLY A 93 23.37 -0.03 -1.22
CA GLY A 93 22.95 1.04 -2.14
C GLY A 93 21.52 1.57 -1.99
N TYR A 94 21.17 2.09 -0.82
CA TYR A 94 19.91 2.82 -0.61
C TYR A 94 20.11 4.32 -0.73
N SER A 95 19.26 4.94 -1.56
CA SER A 95 19.01 6.38 -1.54
C SER A 95 17.51 6.57 -1.35
N THR A 96 17.07 6.65 -0.10
CA THR A 96 15.66 6.87 0.22
C THR A 96 15.48 8.31 0.65
N LYS A 97 15.26 9.20 -0.33
CA LYS A 97 14.67 10.51 -0.06
C LYS A 97 13.17 10.32 0.00
N TRP A 98 12.60 10.29 1.20
CA TRP A 98 11.18 10.45 1.38
C TRP A 98 10.92 11.94 1.66
N PRO A 99 10.38 12.75 0.76
CA PRO A 99 9.65 13.96 1.15
C PRO A 99 8.31 13.52 1.75
N LYS A 100 7.82 14.21 2.80
CA LYS A 100 6.50 13.95 3.39
C LYS A 100 5.49 13.70 2.25
N GLN A 101 4.83 12.52 2.22
CA GLN A 101 3.89 12.04 1.19
C GLN A 101 4.46 11.36 -0.08
N SER A 102 5.63 10.71 -0.04
CA SER A 102 6.22 10.06 -1.23
C SER A 102 6.06 8.53 -1.25
N PHE A 103 7.07 7.80 -1.73
CA PHE A 103 7.19 6.36 -1.78
C PHE A 103 8.55 5.91 -1.24
N SER A 104 8.61 4.74 -0.61
CA SER A 104 9.87 4.10 -0.21
C SER A 104 10.35 3.18 -1.31
N SER A 105 11.67 3.11 -1.52
CA SER A 105 12.27 2.22 -2.52
C SER A 105 13.23 1.25 -1.84
N LEU A 106 13.06 -0.04 -2.13
CA LEU A 106 13.91 -1.14 -1.71
C LEU A 106 14.75 -1.63 -2.90
N LYS A 107 16.06 -1.31 -2.91
CA LYS A 107 16.96 -1.75 -3.97
C LYS A 107 17.79 -2.94 -3.52
N ILE A 108 17.68 -4.04 -4.26
CA ILE A 108 18.46 -5.25 -4.02
C ILE A 108 19.48 -5.37 -5.14
N HIS A 109 20.75 -5.52 -4.77
CA HIS A 109 21.85 -5.60 -5.71
C HIS A 109 22.30 -7.04 -5.92
N SER A 110 22.60 -7.39 -7.18
CA SER A 110 23.18 -8.68 -7.55
C SER A 110 22.41 -9.86 -6.95
N LEU A 111 21.13 -9.98 -7.29
CA LEU A 111 20.27 -11.05 -6.77
C LEU A 111 20.89 -12.44 -6.92
N GLU A 112 20.90 -13.19 -5.83
CA GLU A 112 21.27 -14.58 -5.79
C GLU A 112 20.01 -15.47 -5.71
N PRO A 113 20.06 -16.75 -6.14
CA PRO A 113 18.91 -17.65 -6.04
C PRO A 113 18.34 -17.77 -4.62
N GLU A 114 19.21 -17.66 -3.61
CA GLU A 114 18.88 -17.71 -2.19
C GLU A 114 18.08 -16.48 -1.72
N ASP A 115 18.10 -15.37 -2.47
CA ASP A 115 17.33 -14.16 -2.19
C ASP A 115 15.84 -14.30 -2.59
N SER A 116 15.43 -15.47 -3.11
CA SER A 116 14.05 -15.76 -3.45
C SER A 116 13.17 -15.77 -2.20
N ALA A 117 12.43 -14.68 -1.99
CA ALA A 117 11.61 -14.47 -0.80
C ALA A 117 10.37 -13.61 -1.10
N LEU A 118 9.42 -13.62 -0.17
CA LEU A 118 8.35 -12.64 -0.12
C LEU A 118 8.85 -11.40 0.61
N LEU A 119 8.70 -10.23 -0.01
CA LEU A 119 9.02 -8.95 0.59
C LEU A 119 7.72 -8.20 0.86
N PHE A 120 7.55 -7.76 2.11
CA PHE A 120 6.36 -7.05 2.55
C PHE A 120 6.72 -5.64 2.97
N CYS A 121 5.85 -4.70 2.59
CA CYS A 121 5.84 -3.36 3.13
C CYS A 121 4.59 -3.11 3.96
N ALA A 122 4.76 -2.44 5.10
CA ALA A 122 3.66 -1.99 5.96
C ALA A 122 3.87 -0.53 6.36
N SER A 123 2.82 0.12 6.87
CA SER A 123 2.92 1.49 7.37
C SER A 123 2.02 1.70 8.59
N SER A 124 2.40 2.65 9.44
CA SER A 124 1.67 3.05 10.66
C SER A 124 1.62 4.56 10.81
N LEU A 125 0.59 5.05 11.49
CA LEU A 125 0.53 6.40 12.06
C LEU A 125 1.74 6.68 12.96
#